data_AF-A0A4Q2ZDD2-F1
#
_entry.id   AF-A0A4Q2ZDD2-F1
#
_cell.length_a   1.000
_cell.length_b   1.000
_cell.length_c   1.000
_cell.angle_alpha   90.00
_cell.angle_beta   90.00
_cell.angle_gamma   90.00
#
_symmetry.space_group_name_H-M   'P 1'
#
loop_
_entity.id
_entity.type
_entity.pdbx_description
1 polymer ?
#
loop_
_entity_poly.entity_id
_entity_poly.type
_entity_poly.pdbx_seq_one_letter_code
_entity_poly.pdbx_strand_id
1 'polypeptide(L)'
;MKRTECARPNNPAIQSFRPPPVTGRRLSFLAPSNRVAFHGRRSILRDSMSTPSDIVLGSFIGDALALGPHWIYDQSQIREKLGHVTSYQAPATTYHAGKVAGDQTHYGDQTLLLLRSIAEAGNFKLERFASLWRDFWENTNTISYRDGATKGTLTNLKAGADPEAAASSLGDLAGAARIAPLFLLNWESEEQLLFAVRQETAFTHGSPEVIETAAFFTHVVLAIRQGDGIPQALEKAAALTWKHLPDYWLEQARESAASGEKDAAALQDHGLTCNIADAFPSVCHLLLRHPQDPATALIENVNAGGDSAARGMILGMTYGAAFPVSTWPGEWLSGLNARAEIEKLMAQIH
;
A
#
# COMPACT_ATOMS: atom_id res chain seq x y z
N MET A 1 -7.93 35.66 -9.45
CA MET A 1 -7.72 34.41 -8.68
C MET A 1 -6.96 33.45 -9.56
N LYS A 2 -5.68 33.18 -9.24
CA LYS A 2 -4.78 32.36 -10.05
C LYS A 2 -5.08 30.88 -9.81
N ARG A 3 -5.36 30.13 -10.89
CA ARG A 3 -5.35 28.67 -10.91
C ARG A 3 -3.89 28.22 -11.04
N THR A 4 -3.43 27.33 -10.18
CA THR A 4 -2.13 26.65 -10.32
C THR A 4 -2.35 25.36 -11.09
N GLU A 5 -2.04 25.38 -12.38
CA GLU A 5 -1.89 24.20 -13.24
C GLU A 5 -0.51 23.59 -13.04
N CYS A 6 -0.45 22.26 -12.96
CA CYS A 6 0.79 21.49 -12.96
C CYS A 6 1.29 21.38 -14.41
N ALA A 7 2.53 21.80 -14.67
CA ALA A 7 3.13 21.87 -15.99
C ALA A 7 3.49 20.46 -16.53
N ARG A 8 3.12 20.16 -17.79
CA ARG A 8 3.61 18.99 -18.53
C ARG A 8 4.48 19.44 -19.72
N PRO A 9 5.64 18.82 -20.00
CA PRO A 9 6.33 18.95 -21.28
C PRO A 9 5.92 17.84 -22.26
N ASN A 10 5.74 18.24 -23.53
CA ASN A 10 5.44 17.39 -24.69
C ASN A 10 6.71 16.74 -25.27
N ASN A 11 6.65 15.47 -25.68
CA ASN A 11 7.51 14.95 -26.76
C ASN A 11 6.85 13.77 -27.53
N PRO A 12 7.03 13.63 -28.87
CA PRO A 12 6.21 12.78 -29.72
C PRO A 12 6.85 11.43 -30.11
N ALA A 13 5.94 10.49 -30.42
CA ALA A 13 6.01 9.39 -31.39
C ALA A 13 7.18 8.37 -31.32
N ILE A 14 6.85 7.13 -30.90
CA ILE A 14 7.63 5.93 -31.20
C ILE A 14 6.76 4.97 -32.02
N GLN A 15 7.31 4.57 -33.17
CA GLN A 15 6.73 3.68 -34.16
C GLN A 15 6.77 2.21 -33.72
N SER A 16 5.75 1.48 -34.16
CA SER A 16 5.49 0.08 -33.85
C SER A 16 6.45 -0.89 -34.53
N PHE A 17 7.02 -1.82 -33.75
CA PHE A 17 7.71 -3.02 -34.25
C PHE A 17 6.95 -4.28 -33.80
N ARG A 18 6.55 -5.11 -34.76
CA ARG A 18 5.92 -6.43 -34.52
C ARG A 18 6.98 -7.54 -34.55
N PRO A 19 6.97 -8.50 -33.60
CA PRO A 19 7.77 -9.71 -33.71
C PRO A 19 7.02 -10.86 -34.42
N PRO A 20 7.73 -11.79 -35.10
CA PRO A 20 7.15 -12.96 -35.76
C PRO A 20 6.88 -14.14 -34.78
N PRO A 21 6.05 -15.12 -35.18
CA PRO A 21 5.49 -16.12 -34.27
C PRO A 21 6.45 -17.26 -33.91
N VAL A 22 6.38 -17.72 -32.66
CA VAL A 22 7.09 -18.90 -32.15
C VAL A 22 6.21 -20.14 -32.34
N THR A 23 6.70 -21.12 -33.08
CA THR A 23 6.07 -22.43 -33.27
C THR A 23 6.49 -23.40 -32.16
N GLY A 24 5.49 -24.07 -31.59
CA GLY A 24 5.65 -24.89 -30.40
C GLY A 24 6.25 -26.28 -30.62
N ARG A 25 6.73 -26.87 -29.53
CA ARG A 25 6.83 -28.32 -29.32
C ARG A 25 6.58 -28.62 -27.84
N ARG A 26 5.48 -29.31 -27.56
CA ARG A 26 5.20 -29.94 -26.26
C ARG A 26 5.99 -31.24 -26.18
N LEU A 27 6.79 -31.41 -25.13
CA LEU A 27 7.37 -32.69 -24.72
C LEU A 27 6.76 -33.06 -23.36
N SER A 28 5.99 -34.14 -23.37
CA SER A 28 5.37 -34.77 -22.20
C SER A 28 6.40 -35.63 -21.46
N PHE A 29 6.65 -35.35 -20.19
CA PHE A 29 7.43 -36.20 -19.29
C PHE A 29 6.51 -36.80 -18.20
N LEU A 30 6.50 -38.12 -18.15
CA LEU A 30 5.90 -38.94 -17.08
C LEU A 30 6.83 -38.96 -15.87
N ALA A 31 6.31 -38.68 -14.67
CA ALA A 31 7.03 -38.79 -13.40
C ALA A 31 6.65 -40.09 -12.66
N PRO A 32 7.61 -40.83 -12.07
CA PRO A 32 7.31 -41.88 -11.11
C PRO A 32 7.24 -41.33 -9.67
N SER A 33 6.24 -41.82 -8.93
CA SER A 33 6.01 -41.54 -7.52
C SER A 33 7.04 -42.24 -6.62
N ASN A 34 7.61 -41.52 -5.65
CA ASN A 34 8.18 -42.13 -4.45
C ASN A 34 7.74 -41.32 -3.22
N ARG A 35 6.91 -41.93 -2.37
CA ARG A 35 6.54 -41.41 -1.06
C ARG A 35 7.63 -41.82 -0.06
N VAL A 36 8.31 -40.84 0.53
CA VAL A 36 9.08 -41.02 1.76
C VAL A 36 8.39 -40.21 2.86
N ALA A 37 7.99 -40.89 3.93
CA ALA A 37 7.30 -40.30 5.06
C ALA A 37 8.27 -39.43 5.88
N PHE A 38 8.04 -38.11 5.93
CA PHE A 38 8.71 -37.19 6.85
C PHE A 38 7.79 -36.91 8.05
N HIS A 39 7.97 -37.66 9.14
CA HIS A 39 7.47 -37.28 10.47
C HIS A 39 8.61 -36.56 11.21
N GLY A 40 8.49 -35.24 11.42
CA GLY A 40 9.43 -34.50 12.27
C GLY A 40 9.59 -32.99 12.05
N ARG A 41 9.02 -32.38 10.99
CA ARG A 41 9.21 -30.93 10.69
C ARG A 41 7.98 -30.03 10.83
N ARG A 42 6.84 -30.53 11.33
CA ARG A 42 5.59 -29.73 11.38
C ARG A 42 5.49 -28.76 12.56
N SER A 43 6.28 -28.94 13.62
CA SER A 43 6.15 -28.14 14.85
C SER A 43 7.00 -26.87 14.88
N ILE A 44 8.07 -26.76 14.08
CA ILE A 44 8.97 -25.57 14.05
C ILE A 44 8.57 -24.59 12.93
N LEU A 45 7.82 -25.04 11.91
CA LEU A 45 7.42 -24.20 10.78
C LEU A 45 6.21 -23.28 11.06
N ARG A 46 5.46 -23.49 12.16
CA ARG A 46 4.33 -22.61 12.50
C ARG A 46 4.76 -21.27 13.08
N ASP A 47 5.94 -21.20 13.71
CA ASP A 47 6.47 -19.98 14.34
C ASP A 47 7.16 -19.04 13.33
N SER A 48 7.10 -19.36 12.03
CA SER A 48 7.79 -18.64 10.94
C SER A 48 6.83 -18.07 9.88
N MET A 49 5.53 -18.31 9.99
CA MET A 49 4.55 -17.84 9.00
C MET A 49 3.99 -16.49 9.40
N SER A 50 3.94 -15.57 8.44
CA SER A 50 3.32 -14.27 8.65
C SER A 50 1.84 -14.39 8.97
N THR A 51 1.36 -13.53 9.85
CA THR A 51 -0.01 -13.48 10.33
C THR A 51 -0.78 -12.29 9.71
N PRO A 52 -2.12 -12.28 9.75
CA PRO A 52 -2.88 -11.08 9.42
C PRO A 52 -2.47 -9.83 10.23
N SER A 53 -1.98 -10.00 11.47
CA SER A 53 -1.45 -8.90 12.27
C SER A 53 -0.16 -8.32 11.67
N ASP A 54 0.67 -9.13 11.04
CA ASP A 54 1.89 -8.66 10.35
C ASP A 54 1.55 -7.81 9.12
N ILE A 55 0.45 -8.11 8.41
CA ILE A 55 -0.06 -7.28 7.30
C ILE A 55 -0.41 -5.87 7.81
N VAL A 56 -1.10 -5.81 8.95
CA VAL A 56 -1.52 -4.55 9.57
C VAL A 56 -0.33 -3.77 10.11
N LEU A 57 0.53 -4.41 10.90
CA LEU A 57 1.73 -3.78 11.44
C LEU A 57 2.67 -3.30 10.34
N GLY A 58 2.87 -4.11 9.30
CA GLY A 58 3.69 -3.74 8.14
C GLY A 58 3.18 -2.47 7.45
N SER A 59 1.86 -2.37 7.25
CA SER A 59 1.22 -1.17 6.69
C SER A 59 1.50 0.08 7.53
N PHE A 60 1.28 -0.01 8.86
CA PHE A 60 1.52 1.11 9.78
C PHE A 60 3.01 1.48 9.93
N ILE A 61 3.92 0.50 9.82
CA ILE A 61 5.36 0.76 9.79
C ILE A 61 5.73 1.52 8.52
N GLY A 62 5.20 1.11 7.37
CA GLY A 62 5.44 1.75 6.08
C GLY A 62 4.98 3.20 6.04
N ASP A 63 3.82 3.52 6.62
CA ASP A 63 3.33 4.91 6.77
C ASP A 63 4.23 5.73 7.70
N ALA A 64 4.48 5.25 8.93
CA ALA A 64 5.26 5.98 9.92
C ALA A 64 6.71 6.23 9.47
N LEU A 65 7.32 5.30 8.73
CA LEU A 65 8.68 5.46 8.19
C LEU A 65 8.73 6.59 7.16
N ALA A 66 7.65 6.78 6.41
CA ALA A 66 7.54 7.81 5.39
C ALA A 66 7.28 9.22 5.95
N LEU A 67 6.84 9.36 7.21
CA LEU A 67 6.44 10.64 7.81
C LEU A 67 7.48 11.75 7.65
N GLY A 68 8.74 11.46 7.95
CA GLY A 68 9.84 12.43 7.89
C GLY A 68 10.01 13.08 6.52
N PRO A 69 10.31 12.29 5.47
CA PRO A 69 10.54 12.79 4.11
C PRO A 69 9.25 13.06 3.31
N HIS A 70 8.06 12.78 3.86
CA HIS A 70 6.79 12.89 3.13
C HIS A 70 6.61 14.26 2.45
N TRP A 71 6.29 14.24 1.15
CA TRP A 71 6.17 15.40 0.25
C TRP A 71 7.43 16.25 0.04
N ILE A 72 8.61 15.70 0.35
CA ILE A 72 9.86 16.21 -0.22
C ILE A 72 10.13 15.46 -1.51
N TYR A 73 9.96 16.14 -2.65
CA TYR A 73 10.12 15.54 -3.99
C TYR A 73 11.58 15.51 -4.48
N ASP A 74 12.45 16.26 -3.82
CA ASP A 74 13.87 16.38 -4.19
C ASP A 74 14.72 15.56 -3.21
N GLN A 75 15.34 14.50 -3.72
CA GLN A 75 16.14 13.58 -2.90
C GLN A 75 17.40 14.25 -2.34
N SER A 76 17.91 15.32 -2.98
CA SER A 76 19.02 16.09 -2.43
C SER A 76 18.60 16.81 -1.15
N GLN A 77 17.37 17.34 -1.11
CA GLN A 77 16.80 17.96 0.09
C GLN A 77 16.53 16.93 1.20
N ILE A 78 16.10 15.71 0.83
CA ILE A 78 15.98 14.61 1.82
C ILE A 78 17.36 14.33 2.43
N ARG A 79 18.39 14.15 1.59
CA ARG A 79 19.75 13.89 2.09
C ARG A 79 20.31 15.02 2.94
N GLU A 80 20.05 16.28 2.58
CA GLU A 80 20.50 17.44 3.35
C GLU A 80 19.82 17.53 4.71
N LYS A 81 18.49 17.33 4.77
CA LYS A 81 17.70 17.53 5.99
C LYS A 81 17.70 16.32 6.93
N LEU A 82 17.70 15.12 6.35
CA LEU A 82 17.43 13.86 7.06
C LEU A 82 18.54 12.82 6.88
N GLY A 83 19.53 13.08 6.01
CA GLY A 83 20.51 12.08 5.63
C GLY A 83 19.88 10.94 4.82
N HIS A 84 20.41 9.72 4.99
CA HIS A 84 19.78 8.52 4.45
C HIS A 84 18.80 7.96 5.49
N VAL A 85 17.51 8.04 5.20
CA VAL A 85 16.44 7.69 6.13
C VAL A 85 16.38 6.17 6.29
N THR A 86 16.71 5.66 7.47
CA THR A 86 16.67 4.22 7.81
C THR A 86 15.81 3.91 9.05
N SER A 87 15.35 4.95 9.74
CA SER A 87 14.53 4.89 10.95
C SER A 87 13.59 6.09 10.97
N TYR A 88 12.63 6.08 11.89
CA TYR A 88 11.65 7.16 12.02
C TYR A 88 12.30 8.53 12.21
N GLN A 89 11.83 9.50 11.43
CA GLN A 89 12.26 10.89 11.49
C GLN A 89 11.06 11.78 11.80
N ALA A 90 11.30 12.90 12.49
CA ALA A 90 10.30 13.93 12.62
C ALA A 90 10.01 14.56 11.23
N PRO A 91 8.81 15.09 10.99
CA PRO A 91 8.47 15.72 9.72
C PRO A 91 9.45 16.82 9.31
N ALA A 92 10.00 16.72 8.10
CA ALA A 92 10.86 17.76 7.52
C ALA A 92 10.07 18.78 6.65
N THR A 93 8.74 18.72 6.71
CA THR A 93 7.80 19.61 6.03
C THR A 93 6.77 20.18 7.00
N THR A 94 6.10 21.26 6.61
CA THR A 94 5.05 21.89 7.44
C THR A 94 3.72 21.16 7.36
N TYR A 95 3.56 20.21 6.44
CA TYR A 95 2.30 19.52 6.21
C TYR A 95 1.88 18.62 7.37
N HIS A 96 2.84 18.06 8.10
CA HIS A 96 2.60 17.23 9.29
C HIS A 96 2.99 17.94 10.59
N ALA A 97 2.74 19.25 10.67
CA ALA A 97 2.99 20.01 11.89
C ALA A 97 2.29 19.39 13.10
N GLY A 98 3.02 19.24 14.21
CA GLY A 98 2.54 18.63 15.45
C GLY A 98 2.75 17.11 15.55
N LYS A 99 3.17 16.45 14.47
CA LYS A 99 3.60 15.04 14.50
C LYS A 99 5.07 14.92 14.89
N VAL A 100 5.45 13.80 15.49
CA VAL A 100 6.84 13.45 15.85
C VAL A 100 7.30 12.15 15.19
N ALA A 101 8.59 11.83 15.27
CA ALA A 101 9.12 10.57 14.77
C ALA A 101 8.33 9.38 15.37
N GLY A 102 7.92 8.45 14.49
CA GLY A 102 7.15 7.26 14.87
C GLY A 102 5.63 7.44 14.85
N ASP A 103 5.15 8.67 14.62
CA ASP A 103 3.73 8.91 14.38
C ASP A 103 3.32 8.47 12.97
N GLN A 104 2.02 8.24 12.80
CA GLN A 104 1.39 8.07 11.50
C GLN A 104 1.26 9.42 10.77
N THR A 105 1.33 9.38 9.44
CA THR A 105 0.78 10.42 8.57
C THR A 105 -0.76 10.38 8.63
N HIS A 106 -1.39 11.27 7.87
CA HIS A 106 -2.85 11.25 7.69
C HIS A 106 -3.41 9.96 7.05
N TYR A 107 -2.61 9.17 6.33
CA TYR A 107 -3.08 7.90 5.78
C TYR A 107 -3.16 6.84 6.86
N GLY A 108 -2.10 6.68 7.65
CA GLY A 108 -2.12 5.81 8.83
C GLY A 108 -3.15 6.23 9.87
N ASP A 109 -3.35 7.54 10.10
CA ASP A 109 -4.42 8.03 10.99
C ASP A 109 -5.80 7.51 10.55
N GLN A 110 -6.11 7.59 9.25
CA GLN A 110 -7.38 7.09 8.70
C GLN A 110 -7.48 5.57 8.76
N THR A 111 -6.39 4.83 8.53
CA THR A 111 -6.34 3.37 8.68
C THR A 111 -6.54 2.94 10.14
N LEU A 112 -6.08 3.73 11.10
CA LEU A 112 -6.34 3.48 12.52
C LEU A 112 -7.83 3.62 12.86
N LEU A 113 -8.56 4.54 12.21
CA LEU A 113 -10.02 4.65 12.35
C LEU A 113 -10.73 3.41 11.80
N LEU A 114 -10.27 2.86 10.68
CA LEU A 114 -10.77 1.59 10.15
C LEU A 114 -10.52 0.45 11.15
N LEU A 115 -9.30 0.35 11.69
CA LEU A 115 -8.96 -0.66 12.70
C LEU A 115 -9.84 -0.53 13.97
N ARG A 116 -10.05 0.70 14.47
CA ARG A 116 -10.97 0.96 15.59
C ARG A 116 -12.41 0.54 15.26
N SER A 117 -12.87 0.84 14.05
CA SER A 117 -14.22 0.49 13.59
C SER A 117 -14.45 -1.02 13.66
N ILE A 118 -13.54 -1.81 13.09
CA ILE A 118 -13.67 -3.26 13.02
C ILE A 118 -13.37 -3.96 14.35
N ALA A 119 -12.49 -3.41 15.18
CA ALA A 119 -12.18 -3.96 16.50
C ALA A 119 -13.39 -3.90 17.44
N GLU A 120 -14.18 -2.83 17.36
CA GLU A 120 -15.40 -2.73 18.17
C GLU A 120 -16.57 -3.53 17.57
N ALA A 121 -16.70 -3.59 16.24
CA ALA A 121 -17.86 -4.18 15.58
C ALA A 121 -17.72 -5.68 15.25
N GLY A 122 -16.50 -6.21 15.18
CA GLY A 122 -16.19 -7.57 14.70
C GLY A 122 -16.50 -7.80 13.21
N ASN A 123 -16.79 -6.73 12.45
CA ASN A 123 -17.06 -6.75 11.01
C ASN A 123 -16.78 -5.36 10.41
N PHE A 124 -16.76 -5.28 9.08
CA PHE A 124 -16.72 -4.01 8.36
C PHE A 124 -18.14 -3.53 8.06
N LYS A 125 -18.44 -2.29 8.45
CA LYS A 125 -19.64 -1.53 8.06
C LYS A 125 -19.22 -0.14 7.61
N LEU A 126 -19.57 0.21 6.39
CA LEU A 126 -19.16 1.47 5.78
C LEU A 126 -19.66 2.67 6.59
N GLU A 127 -20.91 2.65 7.03
CA GLU A 127 -21.54 3.75 7.76
C GLU A 127 -20.86 4.02 9.10
N ARG A 128 -20.44 2.95 9.78
CA ARG A 128 -19.70 3.05 11.04
C ARG A 128 -18.30 3.64 10.83
N PHE A 129 -17.58 3.11 9.84
CA PHE A 129 -16.26 3.64 9.48
C PHE A 129 -16.37 5.12 9.06
N ALA A 130 -17.32 5.45 8.20
CA ALA A 130 -17.58 6.81 7.74
C ALA A 130 -17.93 7.77 8.88
N SER A 131 -18.71 7.32 9.87
CA SER A 131 -19.01 8.12 11.07
C SER A 131 -17.75 8.43 11.87
N LEU A 132 -16.93 7.42 12.19
CA LEU A 132 -15.67 7.61 12.92
C LEU A 132 -14.69 8.49 12.16
N TRP A 133 -14.64 8.31 10.84
CA TRP A 133 -13.83 9.11 9.93
C TRP A 133 -14.26 10.57 9.92
N ARG A 134 -15.58 10.85 9.82
CA ARG A 134 -16.12 12.21 9.86
C ARG A 134 -15.86 12.86 11.22
N ASP A 135 -16.14 12.16 12.32
CA ASP A 135 -15.96 12.68 13.68
C ASP A 135 -14.50 13.05 13.95
N PHE A 136 -13.55 12.24 13.45
CA PHE A 136 -12.12 12.55 13.52
C PHE A 136 -11.80 13.87 12.79
N TRP A 137 -12.33 14.09 11.59
CA TRP A 137 -12.04 15.32 10.85
C TRP A 137 -12.88 16.52 11.27
N GLU A 138 -14.02 16.35 11.91
CA GLU A 138 -14.80 17.46 12.44
C GLU A 138 -14.30 17.93 13.82
N ASN A 139 -13.54 17.09 14.52
CA ASN A 139 -12.87 17.47 15.76
C ASN A 139 -11.77 18.52 15.51
N THR A 140 -11.89 19.66 16.19
CA THR A 140 -10.96 20.80 16.10
C THR A 140 -9.59 20.53 16.73
N ASN A 141 -9.49 19.50 17.58
CA ASN A 141 -8.24 19.08 18.23
C ASN A 141 -7.44 18.06 17.39
N THR A 142 -7.95 17.65 16.23
CA THR A 142 -7.28 16.67 15.38
C THR A 142 -5.98 17.23 14.80
N ILE A 143 -4.87 16.59 15.18
CA ILE A 143 -3.54 16.84 14.63
C ILE A 143 -3.31 15.84 13.51
N SER A 144 -3.70 16.22 12.29
CA SER A 144 -3.45 15.45 11.08
C SER A 144 -3.63 16.34 9.84
N TYR A 145 -2.99 15.95 8.74
CA TYR A 145 -3.08 16.69 7.50
C TYR A 145 -4.36 16.35 6.73
N ARG A 146 -5.05 17.37 6.20
CA ARG A 146 -6.23 17.17 5.33
C ARG A 146 -5.85 17.35 3.87
N ASP A 147 -5.73 16.24 3.15
CA ASP A 147 -5.49 16.22 1.71
C ASP A 147 -6.72 16.63 0.89
N GLY A 148 -6.55 16.67 -0.43
CA GLY A 148 -7.62 17.03 -1.37
C GLY A 148 -8.79 16.06 -1.30
N ALA A 149 -8.51 14.75 -1.20
CA ALA A 149 -9.54 13.71 -1.20
C ALA A 149 -10.40 13.78 0.07
N THR A 150 -9.76 13.96 1.22
CA THR A 150 -10.41 14.20 2.52
C THR A 150 -11.27 15.45 2.48
N LYS A 151 -10.75 16.57 1.97
CA LYS A 151 -11.50 17.83 1.85
C LYS A 151 -12.71 17.70 0.93
N GLY A 152 -12.54 17.04 -0.22
CA GLY A 152 -13.63 16.77 -1.16
C GLY A 152 -14.71 15.91 -0.53
N THR A 153 -14.31 14.82 0.13
CA THR A 153 -15.23 13.89 0.80
C THR A 153 -16.03 14.56 1.92
N LEU A 154 -15.36 15.35 2.78
CA LEU A 154 -16.04 16.13 3.82
C LEU A 154 -17.02 17.15 3.25
N THR A 155 -16.67 17.78 2.11
CA THR A 155 -17.56 18.73 1.44
C THR A 155 -18.83 18.05 0.95
N ASN A 156 -18.72 16.86 0.36
CA ASN A 156 -19.86 16.08 -0.11
C ASN A 156 -20.74 15.58 1.04
N LEU A 157 -20.13 15.06 2.12
CA LEU A 157 -20.86 14.68 3.33
C LEU A 157 -21.62 15.86 3.94
N LYS A 158 -20.99 17.04 4.01
CA LYS A 158 -21.63 18.27 4.50
C LYS A 158 -22.79 18.73 3.61
N ALA A 159 -22.74 18.42 2.31
CA ALA A 159 -23.82 18.67 1.38
C ALA A 159 -24.98 17.65 1.48
N GLY A 160 -24.85 16.64 2.35
CA GLY A 160 -25.88 15.63 2.59
C GLY A 160 -25.74 14.36 1.75
N ALA A 161 -24.59 14.13 1.09
CA ALA A 161 -24.32 12.86 0.43
C ALA A 161 -24.16 11.74 1.48
N ASP A 162 -24.73 10.57 1.17
CA ASP A 162 -24.46 9.34 1.92
C ASP A 162 -23.00 8.87 1.70
N PRO A 163 -22.42 8.08 2.62
CA PRO A 163 -21.03 7.60 2.50
C PRO A 163 -20.68 6.98 1.14
N GLU A 164 -21.60 6.22 0.54
CA GLU A 164 -21.45 5.56 -0.76
C GLU A 164 -21.29 6.55 -1.93
N ALA A 165 -21.75 7.79 -1.76
CA ALA A 165 -21.73 8.85 -2.77
C ALA A 165 -20.83 10.04 -2.38
N ALA A 166 -20.12 9.94 -1.26
CA ALA A 166 -19.37 11.06 -0.69
C ALA A 166 -17.97 11.23 -1.31
N ALA A 167 -17.45 10.24 -2.02
CA ALA A 167 -16.08 10.21 -2.51
C ALA A 167 -15.65 11.46 -3.29
N SER A 168 -14.38 11.84 -3.14
CA SER A 168 -13.74 12.74 -4.10
C SER A 168 -13.46 12.02 -5.42
N SER A 169 -13.30 12.76 -6.52
CA SER A 169 -12.92 12.19 -7.82
C SER A 169 -11.40 12.10 -8.04
N LEU A 170 -10.59 12.28 -6.99
CA LEU A 170 -9.13 12.28 -7.11
C LEU A 170 -8.60 10.85 -7.26
N GLY A 171 -7.58 10.71 -8.12
CA GLY A 171 -6.94 9.43 -8.46
C GLY A 171 -5.70 9.15 -7.62
N ASP A 172 -5.77 9.43 -6.32
CA ASP A 172 -4.62 9.32 -5.41
C ASP A 172 -4.47 7.88 -4.87
N LEU A 173 -3.25 7.35 -4.83
CA LEU A 173 -2.94 5.98 -4.37
C LEU A 173 -3.43 5.72 -2.93
N ALA A 174 -3.46 6.76 -2.10
CA ALA A 174 -3.84 6.71 -0.70
C ALA A 174 -5.19 6.03 -0.43
N GLY A 175 -6.16 6.12 -1.36
CA GLY A 175 -7.41 5.38 -1.23
C GLY A 175 -7.21 3.86 -1.17
N ALA A 176 -6.29 3.34 -1.99
CA ALA A 176 -6.00 1.91 -2.07
C ALA A 176 -5.06 1.38 -0.98
N ALA A 177 -4.34 2.28 -0.31
CA ALA A 177 -3.30 1.94 0.65
C ALA A 177 -3.82 1.58 2.05
N ARG A 178 -5.07 1.96 2.38
CA ARG A 178 -5.59 1.98 3.76
C ARG A 178 -6.36 0.73 4.18
N ILE A 179 -6.31 -0.33 3.37
CA ILE A 179 -7.18 -1.51 3.47
C ILE A 179 -6.68 -2.61 4.42
N ALA A 180 -5.43 -2.52 4.90
CA ALA A 180 -4.77 -3.58 5.67
C ALA A 180 -5.59 -4.15 6.85
N PRO A 181 -6.33 -3.35 7.66
CA PRO A 181 -7.16 -3.88 8.73
C PRO A 181 -8.21 -4.90 8.30
N LEU A 182 -8.70 -4.85 7.05
CA LEU A 182 -9.72 -5.77 6.55
C LEU A 182 -9.24 -7.22 6.50
N PHE A 183 -7.93 -7.47 6.46
CA PHE A 183 -7.37 -8.82 6.50
C PHE A 183 -7.46 -9.50 7.88
N LEU A 184 -7.76 -8.75 8.94
CA LEU A 184 -7.98 -9.30 10.29
C LEU A 184 -9.35 -9.98 10.43
N LEU A 185 -10.31 -9.66 9.55
CA LEU A 185 -11.66 -10.20 9.62
C LEU A 185 -11.75 -11.58 8.98
N ASN A 186 -12.62 -12.41 9.54
CA ASN A 186 -12.97 -13.72 8.98
C ASN A 186 -14.06 -13.53 7.91
N TRP A 187 -13.66 -13.57 6.64
CA TRP A 187 -14.55 -13.47 5.49
C TRP A 187 -15.03 -14.85 5.04
N GLU A 188 -16.29 -14.97 4.64
CA GLU A 188 -16.84 -16.25 4.13
C GLU A 188 -16.30 -16.57 2.72
N SER A 189 -15.93 -15.53 1.97
CA SER A 189 -15.34 -15.65 0.64
C SER A 189 -14.39 -14.49 0.32
N GLU A 190 -13.50 -14.72 -0.64
CA GLU A 190 -12.64 -13.67 -1.21
C GLU A 190 -13.46 -12.53 -1.84
N GLU A 191 -14.64 -12.84 -2.41
CA GLU A 191 -15.54 -11.84 -2.98
C GLU A 191 -16.08 -10.87 -1.92
N GLN A 192 -16.40 -11.35 -0.71
CA GLN A 192 -16.85 -10.47 0.38
C GLN A 192 -15.75 -9.51 0.85
N LEU A 193 -14.50 -10.02 0.98
CA LEU A 193 -13.36 -9.16 1.28
C LEU A 193 -13.16 -8.10 0.19
N LEU A 194 -13.17 -8.49 -1.08
CA LEU A 194 -13.02 -7.57 -2.21
C LEU A 194 -14.14 -6.53 -2.25
N PHE A 195 -15.37 -6.91 -1.91
CA PHE A 195 -16.49 -5.98 -1.80
C PHE A 195 -16.27 -4.94 -0.69
N ALA A 196 -15.79 -5.36 0.48
CA ALA A 196 -15.46 -4.46 1.58
C ALA A 196 -14.28 -3.54 1.27
N VAL A 197 -13.21 -4.07 0.65
CA VAL A 197 -12.05 -3.32 0.15
C VAL A 197 -12.51 -2.21 -0.79
N ARG A 198 -13.35 -2.55 -1.77
CA ARG A 198 -13.86 -1.57 -2.75
C ARG A 198 -14.71 -0.50 -2.08
N GLN A 199 -15.55 -0.85 -1.11
CA GLN A 199 -16.35 0.13 -0.35
C GLN A 199 -15.49 1.06 0.52
N GLU A 200 -14.51 0.53 1.23
CA GLU A 200 -13.58 1.34 2.05
C GLU A 200 -12.85 2.37 1.19
N THR A 201 -12.31 1.93 0.05
CA THR A 201 -11.61 2.81 -0.89
C THR A 201 -12.58 3.83 -1.51
N ALA A 202 -13.73 3.36 -2.01
CA ALA A 202 -14.72 4.18 -2.69
C ALA A 202 -15.39 5.21 -1.78
N PHE A 203 -15.32 5.07 -0.47
CA PHE A 203 -15.84 6.07 0.47
C PHE A 203 -15.17 7.45 0.30
N THR A 204 -13.85 7.46 0.06
CA THR A 204 -13.06 8.72 -0.04
C THR A 204 -12.54 8.98 -1.45
N HIS A 205 -12.33 7.92 -2.24
CA HIS A 205 -11.73 7.98 -3.57
C HIS A 205 -12.62 7.24 -4.58
N GLY A 206 -13.36 8.01 -5.39
CA GLY A 206 -14.29 7.49 -6.39
C GLY A 206 -13.65 7.13 -7.74
N SER A 207 -12.32 7.29 -7.89
CA SER A 207 -11.61 6.89 -9.11
C SER A 207 -11.65 5.36 -9.27
N PRO A 208 -12.16 4.85 -10.41
CA PRO A 208 -12.19 3.41 -10.68
C PRO A 208 -10.81 2.75 -10.64
N GLU A 209 -9.77 3.45 -11.09
CA GLU A 209 -8.38 2.99 -11.07
C GLU A 209 -7.87 2.79 -9.63
N VAL A 210 -8.20 3.70 -8.72
CA VAL A 210 -7.82 3.57 -7.29
C VAL A 210 -8.56 2.40 -6.65
N ILE A 211 -9.86 2.27 -6.92
CA ILE A 211 -10.69 1.17 -6.40
C ILE A 211 -10.21 -0.20 -6.93
N GLU A 212 -9.85 -0.30 -8.21
CA GLU A 212 -9.26 -1.53 -8.76
C GLU A 212 -7.85 -1.79 -8.24
N THR A 213 -7.04 -0.75 -7.98
CA THR A 213 -5.71 -0.92 -7.37
C THR A 213 -5.81 -1.55 -5.99
N ALA A 214 -6.78 -1.13 -5.16
CA ALA A 214 -7.02 -1.72 -3.85
C ALA A 214 -7.33 -3.22 -3.96
N ALA A 215 -8.19 -3.59 -4.92
CA ALA A 215 -8.51 -4.98 -5.21
C ALA A 215 -7.31 -5.76 -5.77
N PHE A 216 -6.50 -5.15 -6.63
CA PHE A 216 -5.29 -5.76 -7.19
C PHE A 216 -4.33 -6.18 -6.07
N PHE A 217 -3.96 -5.26 -5.19
CA PHE A 217 -3.07 -5.58 -4.07
C PHE A 217 -3.74 -6.50 -3.04
N THR A 218 -5.07 -6.54 -2.97
CA THR A 218 -5.78 -7.55 -2.20
C THR A 218 -5.53 -8.95 -2.74
N HIS A 219 -5.64 -9.17 -4.05
CA HIS A 219 -5.31 -10.47 -4.67
C HIS A 219 -3.83 -10.82 -4.49
N VAL A 220 -2.92 -9.85 -4.57
CA VAL A 220 -1.48 -10.07 -4.30
C VAL A 220 -1.28 -10.59 -2.87
N VAL A 221 -1.85 -9.91 -1.87
CA VAL A 221 -1.75 -10.33 -0.46
C VAL A 221 -2.36 -11.71 -0.26
N LEU A 222 -3.52 -12.01 -0.86
CA LEU A 222 -4.15 -13.33 -0.75
C LEU A 222 -3.32 -14.44 -1.39
N ALA A 223 -2.71 -14.20 -2.55
CA ALA A 223 -1.81 -15.15 -3.20
C ALA A 223 -0.57 -15.44 -2.35
N ILE A 224 0.03 -14.42 -1.73
CA ILE A 224 1.15 -14.58 -0.79
C ILE A 224 0.73 -15.44 0.40
N ARG A 225 -0.45 -15.18 0.99
CA ARG A 225 -0.98 -15.99 2.11
C ARG A 225 -1.28 -17.44 1.71
N GLN A 226 -1.50 -17.71 0.43
CA GLN A 226 -1.66 -19.06 -0.13
C GLN A 226 -0.31 -19.74 -0.43
N GLY A 227 0.81 -19.04 -0.23
CA GLY A 227 2.18 -19.58 -0.32
C GLY A 227 2.98 -19.11 -1.53
N ASP A 228 2.47 -18.17 -2.32
CA ASP A 228 3.23 -17.60 -3.43
C ASP A 228 4.30 -16.61 -2.94
N GLY A 229 5.42 -16.53 -3.66
CA GLY A 229 6.35 -15.41 -3.51
C GLY A 229 5.77 -14.12 -4.10
N ILE A 230 6.27 -12.96 -3.66
CA ILE A 230 5.80 -11.64 -4.11
C ILE A 230 5.76 -11.51 -5.64
N PRO A 231 6.81 -11.87 -6.41
CA PRO A 231 6.75 -11.77 -7.88
C PRO A 231 5.65 -12.64 -8.48
N GLN A 232 5.49 -13.88 -8.00
CA GLN A 232 4.44 -14.80 -8.48
C GLN A 232 3.03 -14.30 -8.12
N ALA A 233 2.87 -13.69 -6.95
CA ALA A 233 1.60 -13.10 -6.53
C ALA A 233 1.20 -11.91 -7.41
N LEU A 234 2.16 -11.06 -7.79
CA LEU A 234 1.96 -9.99 -8.77
C LEU A 234 1.53 -10.55 -10.13
N GLU A 235 2.18 -11.61 -10.64
CA GLU A 235 1.75 -12.27 -11.89
C GLU A 235 0.32 -12.78 -11.82
N LYS A 236 -0.06 -13.44 -10.71
CA LYS A 236 -1.39 -14.00 -10.55
C LYS A 236 -2.46 -12.92 -10.50
N ALA A 237 -2.21 -11.83 -9.77
CA ALA A 237 -3.12 -10.69 -9.75
C ALA A 237 -3.23 -10.02 -11.13
N ALA A 238 -2.11 -9.88 -11.86
CA ALA A 238 -2.09 -9.31 -13.21
C ALA A 238 -2.80 -10.17 -14.26
N ALA A 239 -2.84 -11.50 -14.07
CA ALA A 239 -3.55 -12.40 -14.97
C ALA A 239 -5.09 -12.36 -14.83
N LEU A 240 -5.61 -11.64 -13.84
CA LEU A 240 -7.04 -11.36 -13.69
C LEU A 240 -7.49 -10.28 -14.68
N THR A 241 -8.82 -10.17 -14.86
CA THR A 241 -9.40 -9.15 -15.73
C THR A 241 -9.58 -7.84 -14.97
N TRP A 242 -8.90 -6.79 -15.44
CA TRP A 242 -9.02 -5.43 -14.93
C TRP A 242 -9.62 -4.51 -15.98
N LYS A 243 -10.58 -3.67 -15.60
CA LYS A 243 -11.27 -2.78 -16.54
C LYS A 243 -10.61 -1.41 -16.61
N HIS A 244 -10.02 -0.98 -15.50
CA HIS A 244 -9.50 0.37 -15.29
C HIS A 244 -8.00 0.39 -14.98
N LEU A 245 -7.39 -0.75 -14.60
CA LEU A 245 -5.94 -0.85 -14.50
C LEU A 245 -5.30 -1.14 -15.86
N PRO A 246 -4.43 -0.26 -16.37
CA PRO A 246 -3.75 -0.53 -17.62
C PRO A 246 -2.53 -1.44 -17.43
N ASP A 247 -2.38 -2.44 -18.30
CA ASP A 247 -1.28 -3.42 -18.24
C ASP A 247 0.11 -2.79 -18.24
N TYR A 248 0.27 -1.62 -18.90
CA TYR A 248 1.57 -0.98 -19.03
C TYR A 248 2.15 -0.48 -17.70
N TRP A 249 1.34 -0.26 -16.66
CA TRP A 249 1.88 0.13 -15.34
C TRP A 249 2.73 -0.99 -14.73
N LEU A 250 2.26 -2.23 -14.81
CA LEU A 250 3.06 -3.36 -14.33
C LEU A 250 4.24 -3.64 -15.28
N GLU A 251 4.08 -3.44 -16.58
CA GLU A 251 5.21 -3.57 -17.52
C GLU A 251 6.33 -2.57 -17.21
N GLN A 252 6.00 -1.30 -16.98
CA GLN A 252 6.97 -0.29 -16.55
C GLN A 252 7.70 -0.70 -15.25
N ALA A 253 6.97 -1.28 -14.30
CA ALA A 253 7.57 -1.79 -13.07
C ALA A 253 8.53 -2.95 -13.33
N ARG A 254 8.21 -3.86 -14.28
CA ARG A 254 9.09 -4.97 -14.66
C ARG A 254 10.36 -4.49 -15.34
N GLU A 255 10.21 -3.60 -16.31
CA GLU A 255 11.32 -3.03 -17.08
C GLU A 255 12.29 -2.31 -16.15
N SER A 256 11.76 -1.43 -15.30
CA SER A 256 12.58 -0.71 -14.31
C SER A 256 13.16 -1.65 -13.26
N ALA A 257 12.42 -2.64 -12.74
CA ALA A 257 12.95 -3.59 -11.76
C ALA A 257 14.05 -4.49 -12.35
N ALA A 258 14.04 -4.76 -13.66
CA ALA A 258 15.10 -5.49 -14.36
C ALA A 258 16.27 -4.60 -14.80
N SER A 259 16.14 -3.27 -14.72
CA SER A 259 17.18 -2.32 -15.11
C SER A 259 18.36 -2.29 -14.12
N GLY A 260 19.49 -1.69 -14.52
CA GLY A 260 20.63 -1.44 -13.64
C GLY A 260 20.53 -0.13 -12.85
N GLU A 261 19.41 0.59 -12.94
CA GLU A 261 19.23 1.88 -12.28
C GLU A 261 19.01 1.71 -10.78
N LYS A 262 19.39 2.75 -10.04
CA LYS A 262 19.08 2.87 -8.62
C LYS A 262 17.57 3.06 -8.46
N ASP A 263 17.01 2.51 -7.39
CA ASP A 263 15.57 2.54 -7.15
C ASP A 263 15.03 3.98 -7.09
N ALA A 264 15.76 4.90 -6.43
CA ALA A 264 15.39 6.32 -6.41
C ALA A 264 15.28 6.96 -7.81
N ALA A 265 16.11 6.54 -8.78
CA ALA A 265 16.04 7.04 -10.15
C ALA A 265 14.84 6.42 -10.90
N ALA A 266 14.65 5.10 -10.79
CA ALA A 266 13.51 4.41 -11.37
C ALA A 266 12.16 4.98 -10.87
N LEU A 267 12.04 5.21 -9.55
CA LEU A 267 10.86 5.84 -8.96
C LEU A 267 10.67 7.29 -9.41
N GLN A 268 11.77 8.04 -9.58
CA GLN A 268 11.71 9.40 -10.11
C GLN A 268 11.18 9.44 -11.55
N ASP A 269 11.54 8.45 -12.36
CA ASP A 269 11.12 8.33 -13.76
C ASP A 269 9.67 7.88 -13.92
N HIS A 270 9.18 7.02 -13.01
CA HIS A 270 7.74 6.73 -12.92
C HIS A 270 6.93 7.95 -12.49
N GLY A 271 7.51 8.77 -11.61
CA GLY A 271 6.84 9.87 -10.94
C GLY A 271 6.69 9.63 -9.44
N LEU A 272 6.75 10.70 -8.67
CA LEU A 272 6.71 10.66 -7.21
C LEU A 272 5.43 11.27 -6.63
N THR A 273 4.46 11.63 -7.48
CA THR A 273 3.21 12.24 -7.03
C THR A 273 2.29 11.21 -6.39
N CYS A 274 1.20 11.70 -5.79
CA CYS A 274 0.16 10.84 -5.23
C CYS A 274 -0.69 10.14 -6.31
N ASN A 275 -0.56 10.54 -7.58
CA ASN A 275 -1.33 9.95 -8.67
C ASN A 275 -1.02 8.45 -8.81
N ILE A 276 -2.07 7.66 -8.96
CA ILE A 276 -1.96 6.20 -9.13
C ILE A 276 -1.05 5.79 -10.29
N ALA A 277 -1.02 6.54 -11.40
CA ALA A 277 -0.21 6.23 -12.56
C ALA A 277 1.30 6.34 -12.29
N ASP A 278 1.69 7.18 -11.34
CA ASP A 278 3.08 7.36 -10.91
C ASP A 278 3.44 6.32 -9.82
N ALA A 279 2.51 6.11 -8.89
CA ALA A 279 2.77 5.39 -7.66
C ALA A 279 2.62 3.86 -7.80
N PHE A 280 1.69 3.36 -8.63
CA PHE A 280 1.51 1.93 -8.89
C PHE A 280 2.78 1.27 -9.45
N PRO A 281 3.40 1.76 -10.55
CA PRO A 281 4.62 1.15 -11.08
C PRO A 281 5.76 1.21 -10.05
N SER A 282 5.85 2.28 -9.27
CA SER A 282 6.85 2.45 -8.20
C SER A 282 6.73 1.41 -7.09
N VAL A 283 5.51 1.07 -6.64
CA VAL A 283 5.29 0.00 -5.67
C VAL A 283 5.69 -1.35 -6.24
N CYS A 284 5.20 -1.67 -7.45
CA CYS A 284 5.50 -2.94 -8.11
C CYS A 284 7.00 -3.09 -8.40
N HIS A 285 7.69 -2.00 -8.75
CA HIS A 285 9.14 -1.97 -8.97
C HIS A 285 9.88 -2.46 -7.73
N LEU A 286 9.60 -1.87 -6.56
CA LEU A 286 10.27 -2.22 -5.31
C LEU A 286 9.96 -3.66 -4.88
N LEU A 287 8.70 -4.10 -5.04
CA LEU A 287 8.29 -5.48 -4.77
C LEU A 287 9.02 -6.51 -5.66
N LEU A 288 9.23 -6.18 -6.94
CA LEU A 288 9.92 -7.04 -7.89
C LEU A 288 11.45 -7.02 -7.70
N ARG A 289 12.01 -5.86 -7.38
CA ARG A 289 13.46 -5.66 -7.16
C ARG A 289 13.93 -6.27 -5.84
N HIS A 290 13.13 -6.13 -4.78
CA HIS A 290 13.47 -6.55 -3.42
C HIS A 290 12.44 -7.54 -2.85
N PRO A 291 12.14 -8.67 -3.52
CA PRO A 291 11.02 -9.54 -3.15
C PRO A 291 11.20 -10.26 -1.80
N GLN A 292 12.40 -10.24 -1.23
CA GLN A 292 12.75 -10.90 0.02
C GLN A 292 13.43 -9.96 1.02
N ASP A 293 13.49 -8.66 0.71
CA ASP A 293 14.17 -7.65 1.52
C ASP A 293 13.22 -6.46 1.80
N PRO A 294 12.29 -6.64 2.75
CA PRO A 294 11.35 -5.58 3.12
C PRO A 294 12.05 -4.32 3.63
N ALA A 295 13.20 -4.48 4.30
CA ALA A 295 13.93 -3.37 4.88
C ALA A 295 14.48 -2.45 3.80
N THR A 296 15.21 -3.01 2.83
CA THR A 296 15.74 -2.24 1.69
C THR A 296 14.61 -1.58 0.89
N ALA A 297 13.53 -2.31 0.58
CA ALA A 297 12.42 -1.76 -0.19
C ALA A 297 11.74 -0.55 0.49
N LEU A 298 11.48 -0.63 1.80
CA LEU A 298 10.88 0.45 2.56
C LEU A 298 11.84 1.65 2.72
N ILE A 299 13.13 1.39 2.92
CA ILE A 299 14.17 2.44 2.98
C ILE A 299 14.27 3.18 1.64
N GLU A 300 14.34 2.47 0.53
CA GLU A 300 14.44 3.09 -0.80
C GLU A 300 13.17 3.86 -1.16
N ASN A 301 11.98 3.36 -0.79
CA ASN A 301 10.72 4.09 -0.95
C ASN A 301 10.72 5.46 -0.25
N VAL A 302 11.19 5.52 1.00
CA VAL A 302 11.16 6.78 1.76
C VAL A 302 12.27 7.75 1.32
N ASN A 303 13.41 7.23 0.86
CA ASN A 303 14.51 8.05 0.32
C ASN A 303 14.24 8.53 -1.12
N ALA A 304 13.35 7.87 -1.86
CA ALA A 304 12.89 8.36 -3.16
C ALA A 304 12.03 9.63 -3.04
N GLY A 305 11.32 9.84 -1.92
CA GLY A 305 10.56 11.05 -1.64
C GLY A 305 9.18 11.11 -2.27
N GLY A 306 8.59 12.32 -2.32
CA GLY A 306 7.22 12.56 -2.81
C GLY A 306 6.15 11.93 -1.93
N ASP A 307 5.12 11.33 -2.53
CA ASP A 307 4.07 10.59 -1.80
C ASP A 307 4.54 9.17 -1.42
N SER A 308 5.54 9.10 -0.54
CA SER A 308 6.13 7.85 -0.07
C SER A 308 5.26 7.09 0.94
N ALA A 309 4.28 7.74 1.58
CA ALA A 309 3.50 7.10 2.64
C ALA A 309 2.47 6.12 2.07
N ALA A 310 1.71 6.52 1.05
CA ALA A 310 0.76 5.61 0.40
C ALA A 310 1.46 4.38 -0.21
N ARG A 311 2.61 4.58 -0.87
CA ARG A 311 3.45 3.48 -1.37
C ARG A 311 3.96 2.60 -0.23
N GLY A 312 4.46 3.23 0.84
CA GLY A 312 5.00 2.54 2.03
C GLY A 312 3.96 1.64 2.69
N MET A 313 2.70 2.07 2.78
CA MET A 313 1.62 1.27 3.33
C MET A 313 1.31 0.02 2.50
N ILE A 314 1.31 0.14 1.16
CA ILE A 314 1.07 -0.99 0.26
C ILE A 314 2.26 -1.97 0.28
N LEU A 315 3.49 -1.44 0.24
CA LEU A 315 4.70 -2.25 0.42
C LEU A 315 4.65 -2.99 1.76
N GLY A 316 4.37 -2.24 2.83
CA GLY A 316 4.29 -2.74 4.19
C GLY A 316 3.27 -3.87 4.35
N MET A 317 2.04 -3.70 3.86
CA MET A 317 1.02 -4.76 3.95
C MET A 317 1.37 -5.98 3.09
N THR A 318 2.01 -5.77 1.93
CA THR A 318 2.43 -6.86 1.03
C THR A 318 3.57 -7.66 1.64
N TYR A 319 4.61 -7.00 2.15
CA TYR A 319 5.70 -7.67 2.86
C TYR A 319 5.23 -8.29 4.17
N GLY A 320 4.30 -7.64 4.89
CA GLY A 320 3.68 -8.19 6.09
C GLY A 320 2.83 -9.43 5.82
N ALA A 321 2.40 -9.66 4.58
CA ALA A 321 1.79 -10.93 4.20
C ALA A 321 2.84 -12.04 3.99
N ALA A 322 4.04 -11.68 3.54
CA ALA A 322 5.11 -12.61 3.17
C ALA A 322 6.04 -12.95 4.35
N PHE A 323 6.32 -11.98 5.23
CA PHE A 323 7.35 -12.06 6.26
C PHE A 323 6.81 -11.52 7.58
N PRO A 324 6.97 -12.25 8.71
CA PRO A 324 6.62 -11.72 10.02
C PRO A 324 7.35 -10.41 10.29
N VAL A 325 6.65 -9.40 10.82
CA VAL A 325 7.25 -8.09 11.12
C VAL A 325 8.36 -8.19 12.17
N SER A 326 8.36 -9.25 12.98
CA SER A 326 9.45 -9.56 13.92
C SER A 326 10.81 -9.82 13.25
N THR A 327 10.86 -10.05 11.94
CA THR A 327 12.11 -10.21 11.18
C THR A 327 12.63 -8.90 10.57
N TRP A 328 11.86 -7.81 10.66
CA TRP A 328 12.24 -6.48 10.18
C TRP A 328 13.11 -5.77 11.23
N PRO A 329 13.70 -4.59 10.94
CA PRO A 329 14.42 -3.82 11.95
C PRO A 329 13.57 -3.58 13.21
N GLY A 330 14.07 -4.04 14.37
CA GLY A 330 13.30 -4.07 15.62
C GLY A 330 12.90 -2.67 16.13
N GLU A 331 13.68 -1.66 15.78
CA GLU A 331 13.38 -0.25 16.04
C GLU A 331 12.14 0.26 15.28
N TRP A 332 11.77 -0.35 14.16
CA TRP A 332 10.55 0.02 13.45
C TRP A 332 9.32 -0.42 14.24
N LEU A 333 9.30 -1.65 14.75
CA LEU A 333 8.19 -2.06 15.61
C LEU A 333 8.21 -1.30 16.94
N SER A 334 9.35 -1.22 17.62
CA SER A 334 9.43 -0.59 18.95
C SER A 334 9.31 0.94 18.94
N GLY A 335 9.66 1.60 17.84
CA GLY A 335 9.57 3.06 17.68
C GLY A 335 8.22 3.56 17.15
N LEU A 336 7.27 2.66 16.85
CA LEU A 336 5.94 3.03 16.37
C LEU A 336 5.08 3.55 17.54
N ASN A 337 4.76 4.84 17.55
CA ASN A 337 4.06 5.46 18.68
C ASN A 337 2.66 4.89 18.91
N ALA A 338 1.97 4.53 17.82
CA ALA A 338 0.64 3.93 17.87
C ALA A 338 0.65 2.42 18.18
N ARG A 339 1.82 1.77 18.36
CA ARG A 339 1.95 0.32 18.49
C ARG A 339 1.03 -0.28 19.56
N ALA A 340 1.08 0.26 20.78
CA ALA A 340 0.32 -0.31 21.90
C ALA A 340 -1.20 -0.25 21.65
N GLU A 341 -1.67 0.80 20.97
CA GLU A 341 -3.07 0.90 20.56
C GLU A 341 -3.39 -0.11 19.45
N ILE A 342 -2.56 -0.20 18.41
CA ILE A 342 -2.74 -1.13 17.30
C ILE A 342 -2.80 -2.58 17.81
N GLU A 343 -1.83 -3.00 18.62
CA GLU A 343 -1.79 -4.35 19.21
C GLU A 343 -3.02 -4.63 20.07
N LYS A 344 -3.46 -3.65 20.88
CA LYS A 344 -4.68 -3.77 21.69
C LYS A 344 -5.93 -3.95 20.82
N LEU A 345 -6.08 -3.16 19.75
CA LEU A 345 -7.23 -3.24 18.84
C LEU A 345 -7.24 -4.56 18.08
N MET A 346 -6.09 -5.03 17.60
CA MET A 346 -5.98 -6.33 16.93
C MET A 346 -6.38 -7.48 17.86
N ALA A 347 -5.99 -7.42 19.13
CA ALA A 347 -6.34 -8.45 20.12
C ALA A 347 -7.84 -8.53 20.46
N GLN A 348 -8.63 -7.52 20.09
CA GLN A 348 -10.09 -7.49 20.28
C GLN A 348 -10.87 -8.15 19.13
N ILE A 349 -10.21 -8.41 18.00
CA ILE A 349 -10.82 -9.01 16.81
C ILE A 349 -10.68 -10.53 16.94
N HIS A 350 -11.81 -11.24 16.91
CA HIS A 350 -11.89 -12.69 17.11
C HIS A 350 -12.44 -13.43 15.89
#